data_AF-A0A9K3CVI4-F1
#
_entry.id   AF-A0A9K3CVI4-F1
#
_cell.length_a   1.000
_cell.length_b   1.000
_cell.length_c   1.000
_cell.angle_alpha   90.00
_cell.angle_beta   90.00
_cell.angle_gamma   90.00
#
_symmetry.space_group_name_H-M   'P 1'
#
loop_
_entity.id
_entity.type
_entity.pdbx_description
1 polymer ?
#
loop_
_entity_poly.entity_id
_entity_poly.type
_entity_poly.pdbx_seq_one_letter_code
_entity_poly.pdbx_strand_id
1 'polypeptide(L)'
;MTLAPPSCSGSCTEIWFVRHGETNSNAKQEVAGQSDANGLTKLGQLQAFETGRYLSRIPFDCAFSSDSVRTRQTTSLLLLGGVGVHPESVLLSALL
;
A
#
# COMPACT_ATOMS: atom_id res chain seq x y z
N MET A 1 5.15 -16.26 23.49
CA MET A 1 3.88 -15.97 24.19
C MET A 1 2.87 -15.64 23.10
N THR A 2 2.18 -16.65 22.58
CA THR A 2 1.31 -16.51 21.41
C THR A 2 -0.08 -16.19 21.93
N LEU A 3 -0.56 -14.96 21.73
CA LEU A 3 -1.94 -14.61 22.03
C LEU A 3 -2.83 -15.36 21.04
N ALA A 4 -3.75 -16.18 21.56
CA ALA A 4 -4.77 -16.80 20.73
C ALA A 4 -5.58 -15.70 20.03
N PRO A 5 -5.94 -15.86 18.75
CA PRO A 5 -6.74 -14.86 18.05
C PRO A 5 -8.09 -14.68 18.75
N PRO A 6 -8.63 -13.45 18.80
CA PRO A 6 -9.92 -13.19 19.42
C PRO A 6 -11.01 -14.03 18.75
N SER A 7 -11.80 -14.74 19.56
CA SER A 7 -12.89 -15.60 19.11
C SER A 7 -14.10 -14.74 18.71
N CYS A 8 -14.05 -14.15 17.51
CA CYS A 8 -15.20 -13.47 16.90
C CYS A 8 -16.01 -14.48 16.09
N SER A 9 -17.28 -14.67 16.44
CA SER A 9 -18.22 -15.61 15.81
C SER A 9 -18.83 -15.09 14.49
N GLY A 10 -18.09 -14.25 13.75
CA GLY A 10 -18.47 -13.68 12.45
C GLY A 10 -17.23 -13.46 11.60
N SER A 11 -17.39 -13.22 10.29
CA SER A 11 -16.27 -12.89 9.41
C SER A 11 -15.62 -11.59 9.88
N CYS A 12 -14.42 -11.68 10.44
CA CYS A 12 -13.61 -10.52 10.81
C CYS A 12 -12.99 -9.95 9.54
N THR A 13 -13.19 -8.67 9.28
CA THR A 13 -12.46 -7.98 8.20
C THR A 13 -11.19 -7.38 8.77
N GLU A 14 -10.04 -7.86 8.30
CA GLU A 14 -8.74 -7.29 8.64
C GLU A 14 -8.37 -6.20 7.63
N ILE A 15 -7.96 -5.03 8.11
CA ILE A 15 -7.59 -3.89 7.25
C ILE A 15 -6.14 -3.51 7.53
N TRP A 16 -5.32 -3.52 6.49
CA TRP A 16 -3.91 -3.16 6.54
C TRP A 16 -3.68 -1.79 5.90
N PHE A 17 -3.08 -0.87 6.64
CA PHE A 17 -2.71 0.45 6.14
C PHE A 17 -1.24 0.46 5.70
N VAL A 18 -1.00 0.80 4.44
CA VAL A 18 0.35 1.01 3.91
C VAL A 18 0.52 2.47 3.54
N ARG A 19 1.52 3.13 4.13
CA ARG A 19 1.92 4.48 3.73
C ARG A 19 2.68 4.41 2.40
N HIS A 20 2.48 5.40 1.53
CA HIS A 20 3.25 5.50 0.29
C HIS A 20 4.76 5.57 0.58
N GLY A 21 5.57 5.09 -0.37
CA GLY A 21 7.02 5.20 -0.32
C GLY A 21 7.49 6.67 -0.31
N GLU A 22 8.77 6.87 -0.05
CA GLU A 22 9.38 8.20 -0.06
C GLU A 22 9.14 8.97 -1.38
N THR A 23 8.84 10.27 -1.25
CA THR A 23 8.78 11.23 -2.37
C THR A 23 9.86 12.31 -2.21
N ASN A 24 10.15 13.06 -3.28
CA ASN A 24 11.15 14.13 -3.24
C ASN A 24 10.86 15.18 -2.15
N SER A 25 9.59 15.57 -1.95
CA SER A 25 9.21 16.51 -0.89
C SER A 25 9.42 15.93 0.51
N ASN A 26 9.13 14.65 0.71
CA ASN A 26 9.40 14.00 2.01
C ASN A 26 10.91 13.94 2.31
N ALA A 27 11.72 13.64 1.30
CA ALA A 27 13.18 13.63 1.44
C ALA A 27 13.74 15.02 1.80
N LYS A 28 13.12 16.09 1.28
CA LYS A 28 13.47 17.48 1.59
C LYS A 28 12.79 18.05 2.84
N GLN A 29 11.96 17.27 3.52
CA GLN A 29 11.13 17.69 4.66
C GLN A 29 10.22 18.90 4.34
N GLU A 30 9.79 19.01 3.08
CA GLU A 30 8.86 20.04 2.64
C GLU A 30 7.41 19.58 2.89
N VAL A 31 6.53 20.51 3.25
CA VAL A 31 5.10 20.24 3.36
C VAL A 31 4.56 19.95 1.96
N ALA A 32 4.16 18.69 1.72
CA ALA A 32 3.50 18.30 0.49
C ALA A 32 2.01 18.69 0.57
N GLY A 33 1.57 19.56 -0.35
CA GLY A 33 0.15 19.86 -0.53
C GLY A 33 -0.57 18.78 -1.36
N GLN A 34 -1.82 19.07 -1.75
CA GLN A 34 -2.61 18.26 -2.70
C GLN A 34 -2.00 18.22 -4.11
N SER A 35 -1.03 19.09 -4.41
CA SER A 35 -0.39 19.16 -5.71
C SER A 35 0.38 17.87 -6.01
N ASP A 36 -0.15 17.10 -6.96
CA ASP A 36 0.30 15.80 -7.49
C ASP A 36 1.73 15.75 -8.07
N ALA A 37 2.57 16.75 -7.79
CA ALA A 37 3.81 16.98 -8.52
C ALA A 37 4.93 15.98 -8.24
N ASN A 38 4.85 15.16 -7.19
CA ASN A 38 5.97 14.34 -6.75
C ASN A 38 5.58 12.86 -6.57
N GLY A 39 5.96 12.05 -7.57
CA GLY A 39 5.97 10.58 -7.46
C GLY A 39 7.05 10.08 -6.49
N LEU A 40 7.23 8.76 -6.47
CA LEU A 40 8.22 8.11 -5.59
C LEU A 40 9.65 8.40 -6.04
N THR A 41 10.56 8.60 -5.07
CA THR A 41 12.01 8.56 -5.30
C THR A 41 12.43 7.13 -5.64
N LYS A 42 13.67 6.93 -6.12
CA LYS A 42 14.22 5.58 -6.30
C LYS A 42 14.20 4.77 -4.99
N LEU A 43 14.47 5.43 -3.87
CA LEU A 43 14.38 4.82 -2.54
C LEU A 43 12.92 4.47 -2.21
N GLY A 44 11.98 5.37 -2.46
CA GLY A 44 10.55 5.12 -2.27
C GLY A 44 10.03 3.94 -3.09
N GLN A 45 10.53 3.76 -4.32
CA GLN A 45 10.18 2.62 -5.16
C GLN A 45 10.72 1.31 -4.57
N LEU A 46 11.99 1.31 -4.11
CA LEU A 46 12.58 0.14 -3.47
C LEU A 46 11.85 -0.22 -2.16
N GLN A 47 11.50 0.79 -1.35
CA GLN A 47 10.71 0.60 -0.13
C GLN A 47 9.37 -0.09 -0.44
N ALA A 48 8.64 0.39 -1.46
CA ALA A 48 7.37 -0.19 -1.85
C ALA A 48 7.53 -1.64 -2.33
N PHE A 49 8.53 -1.92 -3.17
CA PHE A 49 8.79 -3.26 -3.69
C PHE A 49 9.17 -4.26 -2.58
N GLU A 50 10.09 -3.89 -1.69
CA GLU A 50 10.51 -4.76 -0.57
C GLU A 50 9.39 -4.96 0.45
N THR A 51 8.54 -3.95 0.66
CA THR A 51 7.31 -4.11 1.44
C THR A 51 6.38 -5.13 0.79
N GLY A 52 6.27 -5.12 -0.54
CA GLY A 52 5.48 -6.10 -1.28
C GLY A 52 6.00 -7.52 -1.08
N ARG A 53 7.33 -7.69 -1.11
CA ARG A 53 7.99 -8.98 -0.82
C ARG A 53 7.75 -9.45 0.60
N TYR A 54 7.79 -8.53 1.57
CA TYR A 54 7.52 -8.85 2.96
C TYR A 54 6.07 -9.32 3.16
N LEU A 55 5.12 -8.67 2.49
CA LEU A 55 3.69 -8.95 2.58
C LEU A 55 3.24 -10.10 1.67
N SER A 56 4.10 -10.65 0.82
CA SER A 56 3.74 -11.63 -0.23
C SER A 56 3.14 -12.94 0.30
N ARG A 57 3.28 -13.21 1.60
CA ARG A 57 2.77 -14.43 2.25
C ARG A 57 1.42 -14.24 2.93
N ILE A 58 0.92 -13.00 2.98
CA ILE A 58 -0.37 -12.66 3.56
C ILE A 58 -1.41 -12.69 2.43
N PRO A 59 -2.51 -13.46 2.57
CA PRO A 59 -3.56 -13.46 1.58
C PRO A 59 -4.40 -12.19 1.72
N PHE A 60 -4.39 -11.35 0.68
CA PHE A 60 -5.26 -10.18 0.59
C PHE A 60 -6.36 -10.42 -0.44
N ASP A 61 -7.59 -10.09 -0.08
CA ASP A 61 -8.71 -10.18 -1.03
C ASP A 61 -8.70 -9.03 -2.03
N CYS A 62 -8.25 -7.84 -1.59
CA CYS A 62 -8.31 -6.60 -2.37
C CYS A 62 -7.23 -5.58 -1.96
N ALA A 63 -6.93 -4.64 -2.85
CA ALA A 63 -6.03 -3.51 -2.57
C ALA A 63 -6.64 -2.19 -3.04
N PHE A 64 -6.63 -1.19 -2.16
CA PHE A 64 -7.16 0.15 -2.44
C PHE A 64 -6.05 1.19 -2.38
N SER A 65 -6.19 2.25 -3.17
CA SER A 65 -5.32 3.43 -3.10
C SER A 65 -6.11 4.69 -3.41
N SER A 66 -5.64 5.83 -2.90
CA SER A 66 -6.15 7.12 -3.35
C SER A 66 -5.79 7.39 -4.82
N ASP A 67 -6.31 8.50 -5.33
CA ASP A 67 -6.06 9.04 -6.66
C ASP A 67 -4.68 9.71 -6.83
N SER A 68 -3.83 9.75 -5.80
CA SER A 68 -2.51 10.35 -5.95
C SER A 68 -1.52 9.43 -6.68
N VAL A 69 -0.64 10.03 -7.48
CA VAL A 69 0.41 9.31 -8.22
C VAL A 69 1.29 8.47 -7.27
N ARG A 70 1.70 9.02 -6.12
CA ARG A 70 2.59 8.34 -5.16
C ARG A 70 1.96 7.10 -4.52
N THR A 71 0.66 7.12 -4.24
CA THR A 71 -0.06 5.97 -3.66
C THR A 71 -0.27 4.90 -4.72
N ARG A 72 -0.69 5.26 -5.94
CA ARG A 72 -0.79 4.31 -7.07
C ARG A 72 0.54 3.64 -7.42
N GLN A 73 1.64 4.39 -7.44
CA GLN A 73 2.97 3.84 -7.67
C GLN A 73 3.38 2.87 -6.55
N THR A 74 3.09 3.22 -5.30
CA THR A 74 3.36 2.32 -4.16
C THR A 74 2.57 1.02 -4.31
N THR A 75 1.26 1.10 -4.57
CA THR A 75 0.39 -0.07 -4.75
C THR A 75 0.87 -0.95 -5.90
N SER A 76 1.23 -0.36 -7.04
CA SER A 76 1.75 -1.11 -8.19
C SER A 76 3.02 -1.90 -7.84
N LEU A 77 3.91 -1.30 -7.06
CA LEU A 77 5.17 -1.94 -6.63
C LEU A 77 4.96 -2.99 -5.53
N LEU A 78 3.97 -2.82 -4.65
CA LEU A 78 3.57 -3.86 -3.70
C LEU A 78 3.10 -5.12 -4.43
N LEU A 79 2.24 -4.95 -5.45
CA LEU A 79 1.74 -6.04 -6.27
C LEU A 79 2.88 -6.72 -7.05
N LEU A 80 3.78 -5.93 -7.65
CA LEU A 80 4.97 -6.46 -8.33
C LEU A 80 5.92 -7.19 -7.36
N GLY A 81 6.00 -6.73 -6.11
CA GLY A 81 6.76 -7.37 -5.03
C GLY A 81 6.16 -8.70 -4.55
N GLY A 82 4.97 -9.07 -5.01
CA GLY A 82 4.36 -10.37 -4.75
C GLY A 82 3.12 -10.34 -3.84
N VAL A 83 2.59 -9.17 -3.51
CA VAL A 83 1.28 -9.09 -2.87
C VAL A 83 0.23 -9.61 -3.85
N GLY A 84 -0.35 -10.77 -3.51
CA GLY A 84 -1.44 -11.37 -4.28
C GLY A 84 -2.78 -10.75 -3.91
N VAL A 85 -3.56 -10.37 -4.91
CA VAL A 85 -4.96 -9.94 -4.79
C VAL A 85 -5.78 -10.60 -5.89
N HIS A 86 -7.11 -10.65 -5.73
CA HIS A 86 -7.97 -11.14 -6.81
C HIS A 86 -7.91 -10.20 -8.02
N PRO A 87 -7.85 -10.71 -9.27
CA PRO A 87 -7.66 -9.87 -10.46
C PRO A 87 -8.70 -8.75 -10.63
N GLU A 88 -9.95 -9.00 -10.23
CA GLU A 88 -11.06 -8.05 -10.31
C GLU A 88 -11.02 -6.96 -9.21
N SER A 89 -10.16 -7.13 -8.21
CA SER A 89 -10.02 -6.22 -7.06
C SER A 89 -8.87 -5.22 -7.21
N VAL A 90 -8.19 -5.24 -8.37
CA VAL A 90 -7.07 -4.34 -8.65
C VAL A 90 -7.64 -3.04 -9.22
N LEU A 91 -7.49 -1.94 -8.46
CA LEU A 91 -7.86 -0.56 -8.80
C LEU A 91 -9.35 -0.20 -8.63
N LEU A 92 -9.73 0.04 -7.37
CA LEU A 92 -10.64 1.14 -7.07
C LEU A 92 -9.79 2.33 -6.63
N SER A 93 -9.50 3.26 -7.55
CA SER A 93 -9.24 4.63 -7.13
C SER A 93 -10.50 5.07 -6.40
N ALA A 94 -10.44 5.14 -5.08
CA ALA A 94 -11.58 5.60 -4.30
C ALA A 94 -11.87 7.05 -4.73
N LEU A 95 -12.90 7.23 -5.55
CA LEU A 95 -13.75 8.42 -5.50
C LEU A 95 -14.49 8.35 -4.17
N LEU A 96 -13.78 8.64 -3.08
CA LEU A 96 -14.37 9.10 -1.83
C LEU A 96 -14.02 10.58 -1.68
#